data_AF-A0A7C6DYH5-F1
#
_entry.id   AF-A0A7C6DYH5-F1
#
_cell.length_a   1.000
_cell.length_b   1.000
_cell.length_c   1.000
_cell.angle_alpha   90.00
_cell.angle_beta   90.00
_cell.angle_gamma   90.00
#
_symmetry.space_group_name_H-M   'P 1'
#
loop_
_entity.id
_entity.type
_entity.pdbx_description
1 polymer ?
#
loop_
_entity_poly.entity_id
_entity_poly.type
_entity_poly.pdbx_seq_one_letter_code
_entity_poly.pdbx_strand_id
1 'polypeptide(L)'
;MEKYERWKDSIDGVLHDLAVVGDVTEVDEESRYLIARTLLKLPKNVRRRVLEEVTFVIAGGAYGTLVELNLGAYVMDRLIKSGKIDPSNRASSVTYSDLLNIDMGLPLIILNFAAMEGKSKREKMAIIAHEIAHYVLGHHKPFSSGGDKAEKEADDLMEKWGFPPAYRTTRPRGKTR
;
A
#
# COMPACT_ATOMS: atom_id res chain seq x y z
N MET A 1 5.59 27.74 5.94
CA MET A 1 5.69 26.61 5.00
C MET A 1 6.59 25.50 5.56
N GLU A 2 7.80 25.81 6.02
CA GLU A 2 8.76 24.82 6.57
C GLU A 2 8.23 23.93 7.71
N LYS A 3 7.46 24.49 8.66
CA LYS A 3 6.86 23.72 9.76
C LYS A 3 5.89 22.63 9.27
N TYR A 4 5.16 22.90 8.18
CA TYR A 4 4.21 21.98 7.60
C TYR A 4 4.91 20.84 6.83
N GLU A 5 5.95 21.18 6.05
CA GLU A 5 6.78 20.18 5.37
C GLU A 5 7.46 19.22 6.35
N ARG A 6 7.99 19.74 7.47
CA ARG A 6 8.56 18.89 8.53
C ARG A 6 7.53 17.95 9.14
N TRP A 7 6.30 18.41 9.33
CA TRP A 7 5.23 17.57 9.86
C TRP A 7 4.82 16.48 8.86
N LYS A 8 4.71 16.80 7.57
CA LYS A 8 4.43 15.79 6.52
C LYS A 8 5.48 14.68 6.44
N ASP A 9 6.73 15.01 6.73
CA ASP A 9 7.84 14.05 6.78
C ASP A 9 8.03 13.40 8.16
N SER A 10 7.03 13.49 9.05
CA SER A 10 6.99 12.82 10.36
C SER A 10 6.07 11.60 10.35
N ILE A 11 6.13 10.79 11.41
CA ILE A 11 5.23 9.63 11.55
C ILE A 11 3.76 10.05 11.60
N ASP A 12 3.45 11.14 12.29
CA ASP A 12 2.07 11.64 12.45
C ASP A 12 1.51 12.16 11.13
N GLY A 13 2.33 12.89 10.36
CA GLY A 13 1.95 13.37 9.04
C GLY A 13 1.70 12.22 8.06
N VAL A 14 2.57 11.21 8.07
CA VAL A 14 2.37 10.01 7.24
C VAL A 14 1.13 9.24 7.67
N LEU A 15 0.90 9.04 8.98
CA LEU A 15 -0.29 8.35 9.48
C LEU A 15 -1.60 9.09 9.18
N HIS A 16 -1.56 10.42 9.23
CA HIS A 16 -2.68 11.28 8.87
C HIS A 16 -3.08 11.11 7.40
N ASP A 17 -2.09 11.07 6.50
CA ASP A 17 -2.33 10.94 5.05
C ASP A 17 -2.46 9.48 4.60
N LEU A 18 -2.23 8.51 5.49
CA LEU A 18 -2.21 7.09 5.14
C LEU A 18 -3.62 6.57 4.84
N ALA A 19 -3.79 6.08 3.62
CA ALA A 19 -5.02 5.44 3.17
C ALA A 19 -5.04 3.95 3.50
N VAL A 20 -5.83 3.54 4.51
CA VAL A 20 -5.95 2.13 4.94
C VAL A 20 -7.41 1.71 5.04
N VAL A 21 -7.71 0.50 4.55
CA VAL A 21 -8.99 -0.18 4.73
C VAL A 21 -8.75 -1.53 5.40
N GLY A 22 -9.53 -1.86 6.42
CA GLY A 22 -9.45 -3.10 7.18
C GLY A 22 -10.32 -3.01 8.43
N ASP A 23 -10.54 -4.14 9.10
CA ASP A 23 -11.14 -4.12 10.44
C ASP A 23 -10.28 -3.26 11.36
N VAL A 24 -10.87 -2.51 12.29
CA VAL A 24 -10.11 -1.60 13.18
C VAL A 24 -9.95 -2.28 14.55
N THR A 25 -8.99 -3.19 14.66
CA THR A 25 -8.54 -3.80 15.91
C THR A 25 -7.20 -3.20 16.38
N GLU A 26 -6.77 -3.47 17.61
CA GLU A 26 -5.45 -3.04 18.11
C GLU A 26 -4.27 -3.57 17.25
N VAL A 27 -4.46 -4.73 16.61
CA VAL A 27 -3.49 -5.33 15.66
C VAL A 27 -3.33 -4.45 14.40
N ASP A 28 -4.37 -3.69 14.06
CA ASP A 28 -4.39 -2.81 12.89
C ASP A 28 -3.64 -1.50 13.15
N GLU A 29 -3.55 -1.05 14.41
CA GLU A 29 -2.75 0.14 14.76
C GLU A 29 -1.24 -0.14 14.58
N GLU A 30 -0.72 -1.26 15.09
CA GLU A 30 0.69 -1.62 14.88
C GLU A 30 1.02 -1.77 13.39
N SER A 31 0.09 -2.35 12.63
CA SER A 31 0.20 -2.52 11.18
C SER A 31 0.28 -1.17 10.46
N ARG A 32 -0.54 -0.18 10.84
CA ARG A 32 -0.44 1.21 10.33
C ARG A 32 0.91 1.84 10.62
N TYR A 33 1.44 1.68 11.83
CA TYR A 33 2.78 2.17 12.17
C TYR A 33 3.87 1.49 11.35
N LEU A 34 3.76 0.20 11.05
CA LEU A 34 4.71 -0.50 10.19
C LEU A 34 4.68 0.05 8.76
N ILE A 35 3.50 0.33 8.21
CA ILE A 35 3.37 0.96 6.89
C ILE A 35 3.98 2.35 6.91
N ALA A 36 3.61 3.18 7.89
CA ALA A 36 4.12 4.56 8.00
C ALA A 36 5.65 4.61 8.17
N ARG A 37 6.23 3.74 9.01
CA ARG A 37 7.70 3.61 9.15
C ARG A 37 8.37 3.16 7.87
N THR A 38 7.71 2.31 7.07
CA THR A 38 8.23 1.86 5.78
C THR A 38 8.26 3.04 4.81
N LEU A 39 7.14 3.77 4.69
CA LEU A 39 7.04 4.97 3.84
C LEU A 39 8.08 6.05 4.19
N LEU A 40 8.36 6.26 5.47
CA LEU A 40 9.38 7.22 5.91
C LEU A 40 10.80 6.87 5.47
N LYS A 41 11.10 5.59 5.23
CA LYS A 41 12.40 5.14 4.69
C LYS A 41 12.50 5.25 3.17
N LEU A 42 11.38 5.39 2.47
CA LEU A 42 11.38 5.54 1.02
C LEU A 42 11.86 6.94 0.59
N PRO A 43 12.36 7.07 -0.65
CA PRO A 43 12.58 8.38 -1.26
C PRO A 43 11.31 9.26 -1.18
N LYS A 44 11.48 10.56 -0.88
CA LYS A 44 10.35 11.48 -0.63
C LYS A 44 9.32 11.50 -1.78
N ASN A 45 9.79 11.43 -3.03
CA ASN A 45 8.92 11.37 -4.21
C ASN A 45 8.12 10.06 -4.29
N VAL A 46 8.71 8.93 -3.92
CA VAL A 46 8.01 7.64 -3.87
C VAL A 46 6.97 7.66 -2.76
N ARG A 47 7.36 8.08 -1.55
CA ARG A 47 6.42 8.21 -0.41
C ARG A 47 5.21 9.06 -0.76
N ARG A 48 5.44 10.26 -1.31
CA ARG A 48 4.36 11.17 -1.69
C ARG A 48 3.39 10.52 -2.67
N ARG A 49 3.93 9.92 -3.74
CA ARG A 49 3.11 9.25 -4.76
C ARG A 49 2.27 8.10 -4.18
N VAL A 50 2.86 7.29 -3.30
CA VAL A 50 2.14 6.19 -2.63
C VAL A 50 1.00 6.72 -1.74
N LEU A 51 1.24 7.77 -0.95
CA LEU A 51 0.21 8.38 -0.10
C LEU A 51 -0.95 8.97 -0.93
N GLU A 52 -0.64 9.55 -2.09
CA GLU A 52 -1.64 10.15 -2.98
C GLU A 52 -2.47 9.10 -3.73
N GLU A 53 -1.85 8.01 -4.20
CA GLU A 53 -2.47 7.10 -5.17
C GLU A 53 -2.89 5.74 -4.57
N VAL A 54 -2.20 5.23 -3.56
CA VAL A 54 -2.36 3.82 -3.11
C VAL A 54 -3.29 3.71 -1.92
N THR A 55 -4.14 2.68 -1.90
CA THR A 55 -4.89 2.29 -0.70
C THR A 55 -4.35 0.96 -0.19
N PHE A 56 -3.97 0.93 1.10
CA PHE A 56 -3.55 -0.30 1.76
C PHE A 56 -4.76 -1.04 2.28
N VAL A 57 -4.82 -2.35 2.03
CA VAL A 57 -5.84 -3.23 2.58
C VAL A 57 -5.16 -4.15 3.59
N ILE A 58 -5.51 -4.02 4.87
CA ILE A 58 -5.00 -4.90 5.93
C ILE A 58 -5.95 -6.10 6.03
N ALA A 59 -5.44 -7.28 5.69
CA ALA A 59 -6.16 -8.52 5.87
C ALA A 59 -5.89 -9.08 7.28
N GLY A 60 -6.88 -8.98 8.17
CA GLY A 60 -6.88 -9.52 9.53
C GLY A 60 -7.32 -10.98 9.60
N GLY A 61 -6.77 -11.73 10.55
CA GLY A 61 -6.70 -13.20 10.63
C GLY A 61 -8.00 -14.02 10.80
N ALA A 62 -9.16 -13.56 10.36
CA ALA A 62 -10.35 -14.39 10.34
C ALA A 62 -10.51 -15.05 8.96
N TYR A 63 -9.90 -16.24 8.79
CA TYR A 63 -10.26 -17.14 7.70
C TYR A 63 -11.79 -17.37 7.75
N GLY A 64 -12.52 -16.83 6.77
CA GLY A 64 -13.97 -17.03 6.63
C GLY A 64 -14.87 -15.86 7.06
N THR A 65 -14.34 -14.72 7.49
CA THR A 65 -15.17 -13.51 7.69
C THR A 65 -15.30 -12.74 6.38
N LEU A 66 -16.53 -12.59 5.90
CA LEU A 66 -16.87 -11.58 4.90
C LEU A 66 -16.66 -10.20 5.52
N VAL A 67 -15.54 -9.55 5.18
CA VAL A 67 -15.36 -8.13 5.49
C VAL A 67 -16.18 -7.37 4.46
N GLU A 68 -17.29 -6.78 4.89
CA GLU A 68 -18.04 -5.84 4.07
C GLU A 68 -17.22 -4.55 3.95
N LEU A 69 -16.31 -4.53 2.98
CA LEU A 69 -15.50 -3.35 2.69
C LEU A 69 -16.45 -2.30 2.10
N ASN A 70 -16.81 -1.29 2.89
CA ASN A 70 -17.53 -0.12 2.38
C ASN A 70 -16.56 0.80 1.61
N LEU A 71 -15.98 0.24 0.55
CA LEU A 71 -15.08 0.91 -0.39
C LEU A 71 -15.78 2.10 -1.05
N GLY A 72 -17.10 2.05 -1.24
CA GLY A 72 -17.86 3.12 -1.88
C GLY A 72 -17.74 4.47 -1.17
N ALA A 73 -17.99 4.51 0.14
CA ALA A 73 -17.86 5.74 0.93
C ALA A 73 -16.41 6.25 0.98
N TYR A 74 -15.46 5.33 1.11
CA TYR A 74 -14.03 5.64 1.18
C TYR A 74 -13.47 6.20 -0.13
N VAL A 75 -13.84 5.58 -1.25
CA VAL A 75 -13.48 6.01 -2.59
C VAL A 75 -14.09 7.38 -2.88
N MET A 76 -15.33 7.64 -2.47
CA MET A 76 -15.97 8.94 -2.64
C MET A 76 -15.23 10.06 -1.90
N ASP A 77 -14.89 9.86 -0.63
CA ASP A 77 -14.08 10.83 0.12
C ASP A 77 -12.75 11.13 -0.58
N ARG A 78 -12.08 10.10 -1.12
CA ARG A 78 -10.81 10.26 -1.85
C ARG A 78 -10.96 10.98 -3.19
N LEU A 79 -12.01 10.68 -3.95
CA LEU A 79 -12.29 11.33 -5.22
C LEU A 79 -12.66 12.81 -5.03
N ILE A 80 -13.38 13.12 -3.95
CA ILE A 80 -13.68 14.51 -3.56
C ILE A 80 -12.40 15.23 -3.13
N LYS A 81 -11.59 14.64 -2.24
CA LYS A 81 -10.31 15.24 -1.78
C LYS A 81 -9.30 15.46 -2.90
N SER A 82 -9.28 14.59 -3.90
CA SER A 82 -8.42 14.74 -5.09
C SER A 82 -8.97 15.72 -6.13
N GLY A 83 -10.17 16.28 -5.91
CA GLY A 83 -10.82 17.19 -6.85
C GLY A 83 -11.33 16.52 -8.12
N LYS A 84 -11.35 15.18 -8.16
CA LYS A 84 -11.91 14.41 -9.29
C LYS A 84 -13.44 14.44 -9.30
N ILE A 85 -14.06 14.67 -8.13
CA ILE A 85 -15.50 14.90 -7.97
C ILE A 85 -15.70 16.22 -7.24
N ASP A 86 -16.56 17.09 -7.78
CA ASP A 86 -17.02 18.30 -7.11
C ASP A 86 -18.41 18.06 -6.50
N PRO A 87 -18.51 17.94 -5.16
CA PRO A 87 -19.79 17.68 -4.49
C PRO A 87 -20.77 18.85 -4.58
N SER A 88 -20.32 20.05 -4.96
CA SER A 88 -21.18 21.24 -5.12
C SER A 88 -21.94 21.26 -6.45
N ASN A 89 -21.50 20.45 -7.43
CA ASN A 89 -22.13 20.36 -8.72
C ASN A 89 -23.32 19.38 -8.69
N ARG A 90 -24.54 19.90 -8.48
CA ARG A 90 -25.77 19.08 -8.39
C ARG A 90 -26.11 18.29 -9.66
N ALA A 91 -25.47 18.59 -10.80
CA ALA A 91 -25.63 17.83 -12.04
C ALA A 91 -24.80 16.54 -12.07
N SER A 92 -23.78 16.39 -11.20
CA SER A 92 -23.02 15.14 -11.05
C SER A 92 -23.62 14.27 -9.95
N SER A 93 -24.81 13.71 -10.19
CA SER A 93 -25.30 12.59 -9.38
C SER A 93 -24.49 11.35 -9.77
N VAL A 94 -23.36 11.14 -9.09
CA VAL A 94 -22.60 9.88 -9.23
C VAL A 94 -23.48 8.77 -8.67
N THR A 95 -24.01 7.92 -9.54
CA THR A 95 -24.85 6.80 -9.15
C THR A 95 -23.98 5.66 -8.60
N TYR A 96 -24.58 4.73 -7.84
CA TYR A 96 -23.88 3.51 -7.40
C TYR A 96 -23.35 2.70 -8.60
N SER A 97 -24.06 2.74 -9.73
CA SER A 97 -23.64 2.12 -10.98
C SER A 97 -22.43 2.83 -11.60
N ASP A 98 -22.34 4.17 -11.47
CA ASP A 98 -21.14 4.92 -11.85
C ASP A 98 -19.95 4.57 -10.94
N LEU A 99 -20.16 4.33 -9.64
CA LEU A 99 -19.11 3.87 -8.72
C LEU A 99 -18.59 2.46 -9.05
N LEU A 100 -19.47 1.58 -9.52
CA LEU A 100 -19.13 0.22 -9.95
C LEU A 100 -18.50 0.18 -11.35
N ASN A 101 -18.79 1.18 -12.19
CA ASN A 101 -18.24 1.33 -13.55
C ASN A 101 -17.08 2.32 -13.66
N ILE A 102 -16.78 3.08 -12.60
CA ILE A 102 -15.47 3.71 -12.44
C ILE A 102 -14.51 2.53 -12.38
N ASP A 103 -13.73 2.36 -13.46
CA ASP A 103 -12.51 1.56 -13.42
C ASP A 103 -11.76 2.04 -12.19
N MET A 104 -11.88 1.26 -11.12
CA MET A 104 -11.59 1.77 -9.79
C MET A 104 -10.15 2.21 -9.70
N GLY A 105 -9.26 1.78 -10.63
CA GLY A 105 -8.05 2.46 -11.10
C GLY A 105 -7.04 2.88 -10.03
N LEU A 106 -7.39 2.67 -8.77
CA LEU A 106 -6.73 3.06 -7.55
C LEU A 106 -5.93 1.81 -7.19
N PRO A 107 -4.60 1.91 -7.29
CA PRO A 107 -3.73 0.80 -6.92
C PRO A 107 -4.01 0.38 -5.48
N LEU A 108 -4.31 -0.90 -5.30
CA LEU A 108 -4.46 -1.50 -3.98
C LEU A 108 -3.21 -2.28 -3.63
N ILE A 109 -2.72 -2.09 -2.41
CA ILE A 109 -1.68 -2.96 -1.83
C ILE A 109 -2.34 -3.75 -0.70
N ILE A 110 -2.45 -5.07 -0.89
CA ILE A 110 -3.04 -5.96 0.10
C ILE A 110 -1.93 -6.52 0.97
N LEU A 111 -2.01 -6.29 2.28
CA LEU A 111 -1.04 -6.75 3.27
C LEU A 111 -1.71 -7.77 4.18
N ASN A 112 -1.28 -9.03 4.07
CA ASN A 112 -1.72 -10.09 4.97
C ASN A 112 -0.79 -10.16 6.19
N PHE A 113 -1.14 -9.42 7.24
CA PHE A 113 -0.33 -9.38 8.47
C PHE A 113 -0.37 -10.68 9.25
N ALA A 114 -1.43 -11.48 9.14
CA ALA A 114 -1.50 -12.82 9.71
C ALA A 114 -0.47 -13.76 9.05
N ALA A 115 -0.32 -13.71 7.72
CA ALA A 115 0.73 -14.47 7.01
C ALA A 115 2.16 -13.97 7.32
N MET A 116 2.28 -12.80 7.95
CA MET A 116 3.55 -12.25 8.43
C MET A 116 3.76 -12.47 9.93
N GLU A 117 2.90 -13.24 10.60
CA GLU A 117 3.07 -13.58 12.01
C GLU A 117 4.42 -14.30 12.24
N GLY A 118 5.08 -14.01 13.36
CA GLY A 118 6.42 -14.52 13.67
C GLY A 118 7.58 -13.83 12.93
N LYS A 119 7.33 -13.02 11.89
CA LYS A 119 8.37 -12.20 11.25
C LYS A 119 8.73 -11.00 12.12
N SER A 120 10.01 -10.63 12.12
CA SER A 120 10.49 -9.41 12.77
C SER A 120 9.90 -8.16 12.11
N LYS A 121 9.86 -7.04 12.85
CA LYS A 121 9.40 -5.74 12.30
C LYS A 121 10.17 -5.35 11.03
N ARG A 122 11.47 -5.63 10.99
CA ARG A 122 12.33 -5.36 9.82
C ARG A 122 11.89 -6.16 8.60
N GLU A 123 11.57 -7.43 8.76
CA GLU A 123 11.09 -8.30 7.67
C GLU A 123 9.70 -7.89 7.19
N LYS A 124 8.79 -7.55 8.10
CA LYS A 124 7.46 -7.01 7.74
C LYS A 124 7.59 -5.73 6.91
N MET A 125 8.45 -4.81 7.34
CA MET A 125 8.72 -3.59 6.57
C MET A 125 9.35 -3.87 5.20
N ALA A 126 10.18 -4.92 5.07
CA ALA A 126 10.75 -5.33 3.79
C ALA A 126 9.66 -5.84 2.83
N ILE A 127 8.72 -6.65 3.31
CA ILE A 127 7.56 -7.11 2.53
C ILE A 127 6.70 -5.92 2.08
N ILE A 128 6.40 -4.97 2.98
CA ILE A 128 5.65 -3.76 2.61
C ILE A 128 6.38 -2.96 1.51
N ALA A 129 7.71 -2.83 1.62
CA ALA A 129 8.52 -2.16 0.60
C ALA A 129 8.50 -2.90 -0.75
N HIS A 130 8.49 -4.24 -0.73
CA HIS A 130 8.38 -5.07 -1.93
C HIS A 130 7.08 -4.81 -2.69
N GLU A 131 5.95 -4.81 -2.00
CA GLU A 131 4.65 -4.52 -2.63
C GLU A 131 4.58 -3.09 -3.18
N ILE A 132 5.19 -2.12 -2.47
CA ILE A 132 5.31 -0.75 -2.97
C ILE A 132 6.19 -0.70 -4.23
N ALA A 133 7.24 -1.52 -4.33
CA ALA A 133 8.07 -1.61 -5.52
C ALA A 133 7.27 -2.13 -6.73
N HIS A 134 6.44 -3.16 -6.57
CA HIS A 134 5.51 -3.62 -7.61
C HIS A 134 4.58 -2.51 -8.08
N TYR A 135 4.05 -1.70 -7.16
CA TYR A 135 3.23 -0.56 -7.51
C TYR A 135 4.02 0.49 -8.32
N VAL A 136 5.20 0.90 -7.83
CA VAL A 136 6.04 1.93 -8.48
C VAL A 136 6.47 1.50 -9.89
N LEU A 137 6.80 0.23 -10.08
CA LEU A 137 7.20 -0.36 -11.37
C LEU A 137 6.00 -0.63 -12.30
N GLY A 138 4.77 -0.47 -11.82
CA GLY A 138 3.58 -0.69 -12.62
C GLY A 138 3.27 -2.16 -12.86
N HIS A 139 3.75 -3.08 -12.00
CA HIS A 139 3.51 -4.52 -12.09
C HIS A 139 2.04 -4.91 -11.82
N HIS A 140 1.24 -4.00 -11.28
CA HIS A 140 -0.20 -4.16 -11.07
C HIS A 140 -1.04 -3.98 -12.33
N LYS A 141 -0.43 -3.59 -13.47
CA LYS A 141 -1.16 -3.31 -14.71
C LYS A 141 -1.35 -4.61 -15.52
N PRO A 142 -2.45 -4.78 -16.24
CA PRO A 142 -2.76 -6.03 -16.95
C PRO A 142 -1.76 -6.41 -18.06
N PHE A 143 -0.87 -5.50 -18.47
CA PHE A 143 0.17 -5.75 -19.49
C PHE A 143 1.58 -5.94 -18.90
N SER A 144 1.78 -5.78 -17.60
CA SER A 144 3.04 -6.14 -16.96
C SER A 144 3.01 -7.64 -16.68
N SER A 145 3.95 -8.36 -17.30
CA SER A 145 4.12 -9.79 -17.09
C SER A 145 4.45 -10.07 -15.63
N GLY A 146 3.49 -10.57 -14.85
CA GLY A 146 3.73 -11.17 -13.54
C GLY A 146 4.61 -12.40 -13.69
N GLY A 147 5.62 -12.56 -12.83
CA GLY A 147 6.57 -13.67 -12.87
C GLY A 147 7.93 -13.29 -12.29
N ASP A 148 8.88 -14.23 -12.32
CA ASP A 148 10.19 -14.14 -11.67
C ASP A 148 10.97 -12.86 -11.97
N LYS A 149 10.80 -12.29 -13.17
CA LYS A 149 11.44 -11.03 -13.55
C LYS A 149 10.87 -9.84 -12.76
N ALA A 150 9.54 -9.77 -12.60
CA ALA A 150 8.88 -8.70 -11.86
C ALA A 150 9.23 -8.75 -10.36
N GLU A 151 9.30 -9.96 -9.79
CA GLU A 151 9.73 -10.17 -8.41
C GLU A 151 11.17 -9.71 -8.19
N LYS A 152 12.08 -10.09 -9.11
CA LYS A 152 13.48 -9.66 -9.03
C LYS A 152 13.64 -8.15 -9.18
N GLU A 153 12.89 -7.52 -10.09
CA GLU A 153 12.93 -6.06 -10.27
C GLU A 153 12.40 -5.32 -9.04
N ALA A 154 11.39 -5.87 -8.35
CA ALA A 154 10.91 -5.36 -7.09
C ALA A 154 11.97 -5.47 -5.97
N ASP A 155 12.62 -6.63 -5.84
CA ASP A 155 13.74 -6.85 -4.90
C ASP A 155 14.92 -5.89 -5.20
N ASP A 156 15.31 -5.75 -6.46
CA ASP A 156 16.40 -4.85 -6.89
C ASP A 156 16.06 -3.37 -6.59
N LEU A 157 14.78 -2.99 -6.65
CA LEU A 157 14.34 -1.64 -6.33
C LEU A 157 14.28 -1.38 -4.82
N MET A 158 13.79 -2.32 -4.02
CA MET A 158 13.77 -2.17 -2.56
C MET A 158 15.18 -2.16 -1.95
N GLU A 159 16.14 -2.88 -2.54
CA GLU A 159 17.56 -2.81 -2.14
C GLU A 159 18.11 -1.40 -2.31
N LYS A 160 17.77 -0.70 -3.41
CA LYS A 160 18.15 0.71 -3.62
C LYS A 160 17.53 1.64 -2.58
N TRP A 161 16.42 1.27 -1.96
CA TRP A 161 15.80 1.98 -0.84
C TRP A 161 16.38 1.59 0.53
N GLY A 162 17.35 0.66 0.57
CA GLY A 162 18.02 0.22 1.80
C GLY A 162 17.28 -0.89 2.56
N PHE A 163 16.34 -1.58 1.91
CA PHE A 163 15.68 -2.76 2.48
C PHE A 163 16.42 -4.04 2.06
N PRO A 164 16.49 -5.07 2.93
CA PRO A 164 16.95 -6.38 2.49
C PRO A 164 15.91 -7.04 1.57
N PRO A 165 16.29 -7.94 0.64
CA PRO A 165 15.33 -8.69 -0.17
C PRO A 165 14.23 -9.32 0.66
N ALA A 166 12.98 -9.20 0.20
CA ALA A 166 11.83 -9.69 0.95
C ALA A 166 11.82 -11.23 1.00
N TYR A 167 12.18 -11.85 -0.12
CA TYR A 167 12.34 -13.29 -0.22
C TYR A 167 13.83 -13.62 -0.30
N ARG A 168 14.45 -13.87 0.85
CA ARG A 168 15.65 -14.72 0.86
C ARG A 168 15.18 -16.09 0.37
N THR A 169 15.26 -16.34 -0.93
CA THR A 169 15.14 -17.71 -1.42
C THR A 169 16.17 -18.52 -0.64
N THR A 170 15.69 -19.42 0.20
CA THR A 170 16.45 -20.55 0.71
C THR A 170 16.74 -21.47 -0.48
N ARG A 171 17.44 -20.97 -1.50
CA ARG A 171 18.10 -21.86 -2.44
C ARG A 171 19.23 -22.49 -1.62
N PRO A 172 19.19 -23.81 -1.34
CA PRO A 172 20.35 -24.44 -0.76
C PRO A 172 21.50 -24.13 -1.71
N ARG A 173 22.58 -23.54 -1.19
CA ARG A 173 23.84 -23.42 -1.94
C ARG A 173 24.18 -24.84 -2.36
N GLY A 174 23.92 -25.18 -3.61
CA GLY A 174 24.32 -26.44 -4.19
C GLY A 174 25.80 -26.57 -3.89
N LYS A 175 26.14 -27.60 -3.11
CA LYS A 175 27.53 -28.01 -2.93
C LYS A 175 28.02 -28.38 -4.32
N THR A 176 28.81 -27.50 -4.93
CA THR A 176 29.75 -27.91 -5.98
C THR A 176 30.63 -29.00 -5.37
N ARG A 177 30.44 -30.22 -5.86
CA ARG A 177 31.40 -31.30 -5.74
C ARG A 177 32.56 -31.03 -6.69
#